data_AF-A0AAV7KAZ0-F1
#
_entry.id   AF-A0AAV7KAZ0-F1
#
_cell.length_a   1.000
_cell.length_b   1.000
_cell.length_c   1.000
_cell.angle_alpha   90.00
_cell.angle_beta   90.00
_cell.angle_gamma   90.00
#
_symmetry.space_group_name_H-M   'P 1'
#
loop_
_entity.id
_entity.type
_entity.pdbx_description
1 polymer ?
#
loop_
_entity_poly.entity_id
_entity_poly.type
_entity_poly.pdbx_seq_one_letter_code
_entity_poly.pdbx_strand_id
1 'polypeptide(L)'
;MNQTYDSFSEAVGFNLELLPRLKETKAGDNSCTFLDFVSRCYLQTFEHNILQGSIINILPFPDTGDLFIASKITLKELYEALNNLGKQLTKVRENTRHFLEDNNQVSPNKFVEFVEKFFLFAERKIANEIEIWKVGEKAYQELIYYFYGEVKDVWSDTDTFNFFELWCNFASSFKESLLKEHENIVVKRRNDFNKADTKIVPICPSGLKLKVKCRTGNKARFSQSSKPVKIY
;
A
#
# COMPACT_ATOMS: atom_id res chain seq x y z
N MET A 1 -18.80 -15.88 -12.44
CA MET A 1 -18.34 -17.03 -11.63
C MET A 1 -18.29 -18.23 -12.56
N ASN A 2 -17.22 -19.02 -12.49
CA ASN A 2 -16.97 -20.09 -13.45
C ASN A 2 -18.11 -21.12 -13.38
N GLN A 3 -18.74 -21.38 -14.53
CA GLN A 3 -19.73 -22.44 -14.63
C GLN A 3 -19.00 -23.78 -14.73
N THR A 4 -19.46 -24.76 -13.97
CA THR A 4 -19.02 -26.16 -14.02
C THR A 4 -19.42 -26.77 -15.36
N TYR A 5 -18.58 -26.60 -16.37
CA TYR A 5 -18.53 -27.46 -17.55
C TYR A 5 -17.07 -27.88 -17.71
N ASP A 6 -16.78 -29.10 -17.27
CA ASP A 6 -15.59 -29.93 -17.49
C ASP A 6 -14.30 -29.19 -17.90
N SER A 7 -13.62 -28.60 -16.89
CA SER A 7 -12.13 -28.47 -16.80
C SER A 7 -11.67 -27.47 -15.71
N PHE A 8 -12.56 -26.69 -15.09
CA PHE A 8 -12.22 -25.82 -13.94
C PHE A 8 -12.87 -26.27 -12.62
N SER A 9 -12.92 -27.59 -12.37
CA SER A 9 -13.27 -28.12 -11.04
C SER A 9 -12.13 -27.82 -10.06
N GLU A 10 -12.44 -27.12 -8.96
CA GLU A 10 -11.53 -26.83 -7.83
C GLU A 10 -10.15 -26.25 -8.23
N ALA A 11 -10.14 -25.03 -8.75
CA ALA A 11 -8.89 -24.27 -8.78
C ALA A 11 -8.41 -23.99 -7.35
N VAL A 12 -7.27 -24.56 -6.96
CA VAL A 12 -6.61 -24.32 -5.66
C VAL A 12 -5.95 -22.92 -5.59
N GLY A 13 -5.67 -22.31 -6.76
CA GLY A 13 -5.09 -20.97 -6.87
C GLY A 13 -5.21 -20.41 -8.28
N PHE A 14 -4.63 -19.21 -8.50
CA PHE A 14 -4.62 -18.53 -9.79
C PHE A 14 -3.30 -17.77 -9.99
N ASN A 15 -2.86 -17.59 -11.25
CA ASN A 15 -1.65 -16.83 -11.58
C ASN A 15 -1.90 -15.31 -11.47
N LEU A 16 -0.92 -14.57 -10.96
CA LEU A 16 -0.94 -13.10 -10.82
C LEU A 16 -1.23 -12.34 -12.13
N GLU A 17 -0.95 -12.92 -13.30
CA GLU A 17 -1.32 -12.36 -14.61
C GLU A 17 -2.83 -12.14 -14.78
N LEU A 18 -3.66 -12.77 -13.93
CA LEU A 18 -5.10 -12.60 -13.94
C LEU A 18 -5.57 -11.38 -13.12
N LEU A 19 -4.70 -10.76 -12.32
CA LEU A 19 -5.07 -9.59 -11.50
C LEU A 19 -5.66 -8.43 -12.32
N PRO A 20 -5.11 -8.05 -13.49
CA PRO A 20 -5.69 -6.99 -14.32
C PRO A 20 -7.13 -7.33 -14.79
N ARG A 21 -7.41 -8.61 -15.04
CA ARG A 21 -8.72 -9.07 -15.55
C ARG A 21 -9.86 -8.88 -14.56
N LEU A 22 -9.55 -8.76 -13.26
CA LEU A 22 -10.55 -8.49 -12.23
C LEU A 22 -11.25 -7.14 -12.48
N LYS A 23 -10.51 -6.14 -12.97
CA LYS A 23 -11.05 -4.81 -13.32
C LYS A 23 -11.81 -4.83 -14.65
N GLU A 24 -11.42 -5.70 -15.58
CA GLU A 24 -12.00 -5.77 -16.93
C GLU A 24 -13.32 -6.56 -16.95
N THR A 25 -13.46 -7.55 -16.07
CA THR A 25 -14.65 -8.40 -16.00
C THR A 25 -15.82 -7.60 -15.42
N LYS A 26 -16.88 -7.41 -16.19
CA LYS A 26 -18.07 -6.65 -15.79
C LYS A 26 -19.29 -7.54 -15.55
N ALA A 27 -20.21 -7.07 -14.71
CA ALA A 27 -21.55 -7.63 -14.63
C ALA A 27 -22.27 -7.53 -15.98
N GLY A 28 -23.28 -8.38 -16.22
CA GLY A 28 -24.00 -8.43 -17.50
C GLY A 28 -24.71 -7.12 -17.88
N ASP A 29 -25.03 -6.28 -16.91
CA ASP A 29 -25.61 -4.95 -17.08
C ASP A 29 -24.56 -3.82 -17.08
N ASN A 30 -23.26 -4.17 -17.04
CA ASN A 30 -22.13 -3.25 -16.92
C ASN A 30 -22.18 -2.31 -15.69
N SER A 31 -22.97 -2.63 -14.66
CA SER A 31 -23.12 -1.78 -13.49
C SER A 31 -21.89 -1.74 -12.59
N CYS A 32 -21.12 -2.83 -12.55
CA CYS A 32 -19.91 -2.95 -11.74
C CYS A 32 -18.92 -3.97 -12.34
N THR A 33 -17.67 -3.86 -11.92
CA THR A 33 -16.61 -4.83 -12.24
C THR A 33 -16.52 -5.93 -11.20
N PHE A 34 -15.84 -7.03 -11.51
CA PHE A 34 -15.55 -8.07 -10.54
C PHE A 34 -14.67 -7.54 -9.41
N LEU A 35 -13.74 -6.63 -9.71
CA LEU A 35 -12.95 -5.91 -8.70
C LEU A 35 -13.86 -5.10 -7.76
N ASP A 36 -14.85 -4.37 -8.28
CA ASP A 36 -15.84 -3.65 -7.45
C ASP A 36 -16.61 -4.60 -6.53
N PHE A 37 -16.99 -5.77 -7.04
CA PHE A 37 -17.64 -6.79 -6.23
C PHE A 37 -16.72 -7.30 -5.10
N VAL A 38 -15.46 -7.63 -5.42
CA VAL A 38 -14.47 -8.11 -4.42
C VAL A 38 -14.20 -7.02 -3.37
N SER A 39 -14.01 -5.76 -3.78
CA SER A 39 -13.84 -4.61 -2.88
C SER A 39 -15.03 -4.47 -1.92
N ARG A 40 -16.26 -4.64 -2.42
CA ARG A 40 -17.47 -4.59 -1.58
C ARG A 40 -17.52 -5.72 -0.57
N CYS A 41 -17.19 -6.95 -0.97
CA CYS A 41 -17.11 -8.10 -0.07
C CYS A 41 -16.04 -7.89 1.00
N TYR A 42 -14.90 -7.30 0.63
CA TYR A 42 -13.85 -6.95 1.57
C TYR A 42 -14.34 -5.96 2.64
N LEU A 43 -15.02 -4.87 2.22
CA LEU A 43 -15.60 -3.89 3.15
C LEU A 43 -16.61 -4.53 4.12
N GLN A 44 -17.44 -5.46 3.65
CA GLN A 44 -18.43 -6.15 4.49
C GLN A 44 -17.75 -7.09 5.50
N THR A 45 -16.68 -7.76 5.10
CA THR A 45 -15.94 -8.69 5.97
C THR A 45 -15.22 -7.94 7.10
N PHE A 46 -14.68 -6.76 6.81
CA PHE A 46 -13.90 -5.94 7.75
C PHE A 46 -14.64 -4.68 8.24
N GLU A 47 -15.98 -4.68 8.13
CA GLU A 47 -16.81 -3.50 8.42
C GLU A 47 -16.56 -2.93 9.82
N HIS A 48 -16.41 -3.80 10.82
CA HIS A 48 -16.11 -3.40 12.20
C HIS A 48 -14.82 -2.57 12.32
N ASN A 49 -13.80 -2.90 11.52
CA ASN A 49 -12.50 -2.21 11.55
C ASN A 49 -12.59 -0.85 10.83
N ILE A 50 -13.40 -0.77 9.77
CA ILE A 50 -13.65 0.46 9.03
C ILE A 50 -14.41 1.49 9.88
N LEU A 51 -15.29 1.03 10.77
CA LEU A 51 -16.02 1.91 11.69
C LEU A 51 -15.14 2.47 12.83
N GLN A 52 -14.00 1.85 13.12
CA GLN A 52 -13.09 2.23 14.21
C GLN A 52 -11.83 2.99 13.75
N GLY A 53 -11.60 3.14 12.44
CA GLY A 53 -10.38 3.75 11.92
C GLY A 53 -10.44 4.14 10.44
N SER A 54 -9.30 4.54 9.88
CA SER A 54 -9.19 4.87 8.45
C SER A 54 -9.19 3.60 7.60
N ILE A 55 -10.02 3.55 6.56
CA ILE A 55 -10.12 2.46 5.57
C ILE A 55 -8.75 2.08 4.98
N ILE A 56 -7.85 3.07 4.87
CA ILE A 56 -6.52 2.92 4.29
C ILE A 56 -5.61 2.07 5.18
N ASN A 57 -5.79 2.10 6.51
CA ASN A 57 -4.96 1.35 7.46
C ASN A 57 -5.29 -0.16 7.51
N ILE A 58 -6.26 -0.60 6.70
CA ILE A 58 -6.78 -1.98 6.72
C ILE A 58 -6.31 -2.74 5.47
N LEU A 59 -5.74 -2.07 4.47
CA LEU A 59 -5.37 -2.70 3.20
C LEU A 59 -4.45 -3.92 3.41
N PRO A 60 -4.72 -5.06 2.75
CA PRO A 60 -3.98 -6.30 2.96
C PRO A 60 -2.64 -6.32 2.19
N PHE A 61 -2.18 -5.18 1.72
CA PHE A 61 -1.00 -5.03 0.86
C PHE A 61 -0.23 -3.75 1.22
N PRO A 62 1.06 -3.65 0.85
CA PRO A 62 1.91 -2.48 1.10
C PRO A 62 1.35 -1.20 0.46
N ASP A 63 1.87 -0.04 0.85
CA ASP A 63 1.47 1.21 0.22
C ASP A 63 1.77 1.19 -1.29
N THR A 64 0.85 1.75 -2.07
CA THR A 64 0.96 1.81 -3.53
C THR A 64 2.20 2.57 -4.00
N GLY A 65 2.69 3.55 -3.22
CA GLY A 65 3.91 4.28 -3.51
C GLY A 65 5.16 3.41 -3.39
N ASP A 66 5.23 2.55 -2.36
CA ASP A 66 6.34 1.62 -2.20
C ASP A 66 6.37 0.58 -3.32
N LEU A 67 5.20 0.04 -3.69
CA LEU A 67 5.06 -0.87 -4.83
C LEU A 67 5.47 -0.21 -6.15
N PHE A 68 5.11 1.06 -6.35
CA PHE A 68 5.50 1.81 -7.53
C PHE A 68 7.01 2.00 -7.59
N ILE A 69 7.66 2.38 -6.49
CA ILE A 69 9.13 2.54 -6.43
C ILE A 69 9.82 1.20 -6.70
N ALA A 70 9.34 0.11 -6.08
CA ALA A 70 9.85 -1.24 -6.30
C ALA A 70 9.65 -1.72 -7.75
N SER A 71 8.63 -1.20 -8.45
CA SER A 71 8.41 -1.48 -9.86
C SER A 71 9.31 -0.66 -10.80
N LYS A 72 10.10 0.30 -10.32
CA LYS A 72 10.95 1.15 -11.19
C LYS A 72 12.42 0.79 -11.22
N ILE A 73 12.90 0.04 -10.22
CA ILE A 73 14.31 -0.31 -10.07
C ILE A 73 14.40 -1.82 -9.91
N THR A 74 15.23 -2.49 -10.72
CA THR A 74 15.44 -3.93 -10.54
C THR A 74 16.50 -4.19 -9.45
N LEU A 75 16.41 -5.36 -8.81
CA LEU A 75 17.43 -5.78 -7.84
C LEU A 75 18.82 -5.85 -8.49
N LYS A 76 18.88 -6.26 -9.76
CA LYS A 76 20.12 -6.32 -10.54
C LYS A 76 20.71 -4.95 -10.78
N GLU A 77 19.92 -3.97 -11.24
CA GLU A 77 20.40 -2.59 -11.42
C GLU A 77 20.96 -2.01 -10.12
N LEU A 78 20.28 -2.26 -8.99
CA LEU A 78 20.74 -1.83 -7.68
C LEU A 78 22.08 -2.48 -7.30
N TYR A 79 22.23 -3.78 -7.54
CA TYR A 79 23.48 -4.51 -7.29
C TYR A 79 24.63 -3.98 -8.15
N GLU A 80 24.39 -3.79 -9.44
CA GLU A 80 25.37 -3.27 -10.39
C GLU A 80 25.79 -1.85 -10.01
N ALA A 81 24.85 -0.99 -9.59
CA ALA A 81 25.14 0.35 -9.11
C ALA A 81 26.01 0.35 -7.85
N LEU A 82 25.71 -0.52 -6.87
CA LEU A 82 26.52 -0.65 -5.64
C LEU A 82 27.94 -1.14 -5.95
N ASN A 83 28.08 -2.14 -6.82
CA ASN A 83 29.39 -2.64 -7.24
C ASN A 83 30.19 -1.59 -8.02
N ASN A 84 29.53 -0.84 -8.90
CA ASN A 84 30.16 0.25 -9.64
C ASN A 84 30.63 1.36 -8.68
N LEU A 85 29.82 1.71 -7.69
CA LEU A 85 30.21 2.67 -6.65
C LEU A 85 31.44 2.21 -5.87
N GLY A 86 31.51 0.92 -5.52
CA GLY A 86 32.70 0.31 -4.90
C GLY A 86 33.95 0.44 -5.77
N LYS A 87 33.85 0.09 -7.06
CA LYS A 87 34.97 0.21 -8.02
C LYS A 87 35.43 1.66 -8.18
N GLN A 88 34.50 2.61 -8.26
CA GLN A 88 34.83 4.03 -8.34
C GLN A 88 35.55 4.52 -7.08
N LEU A 89 35.09 4.09 -5.90
CA LEU A 89 35.74 4.43 -4.64
C LEU A 89 37.18 3.91 -4.59
N THR A 90 37.42 2.65 -4.99
CA THR A 90 38.77 2.07 -5.08
C THR A 90 39.66 2.89 -6.01
N LYS A 91 39.17 3.24 -7.21
CA LYS A 91 39.92 4.05 -8.17
C LYS A 91 40.27 5.43 -7.62
N VAL A 92 39.33 6.09 -6.93
CA VAL A 92 39.58 7.40 -6.30
C VAL A 92 40.60 7.28 -5.17
N ARG A 93 40.55 6.19 -4.38
CA ARG A 93 41.53 5.92 -3.32
C ARG A 93 42.93 5.73 -3.87
N GLU A 94 43.08 4.93 -4.93
CA GLU A 94 44.36 4.71 -5.60
C GLU A 94 44.94 6.02 -6.18
N ASN A 95 44.12 6.80 -6.88
CA ASN A 95 44.53 8.10 -7.40
C ASN A 95 44.96 9.07 -6.29
N THR A 96 44.23 9.06 -5.17
CA THR A 96 44.55 9.91 -4.01
C THR A 96 45.86 9.47 -3.37
N ARG A 97 46.10 8.16 -3.24
CA ARG A 97 47.37 7.61 -2.76
C ARG A 97 48.54 8.06 -3.65
N HIS A 98 48.41 7.92 -4.96
CA HIS A 98 49.43 8.38 -5.92
C HIS A 98 49.68 9.89 -5.81
N PHE A 99 48.62 10.70 -5.73
CA PHE A 99 48.75 12.14 -5.55
C PHE A 99 49.49 12.51 -4.25
N LEU A 100 49.23 11.82 -3.15
CA LEU A 100 49.93 12.05 -1.88
C LEU A 100 51.41 11.65 -1.95
N GLU A 101 51.71 10.53 -2.62
CA GLU A 101 53.08 10.06 -2.87
C GLU A 101 53.87 11.07 -3.73
N ASP A 102 53.30 11.51 -4.85
CA ASP A 102 53.94 12.45 -5.78
C ASP A 102 54.25 13.82 -5.14
N ASN A 103 53.44 14.24 -4.15
CA ASN A 103 53.60 15.52 -3.45
C ASN A 103 54.39 15.41 -2.14
N ASN A 104 55.02 14.26 -1.85
CA ASN A 104 55.70 13.98 -0.58
C ASN A 104 54.81 14.20 0.67
N GLN A 105 53.49 14.13 0.51
CA GLN A 105 52.51 14.22 1.61
C GLN A 105 52.22 12.82 2.18
N VAL A 106 53.29 12.07 2.44
CA VAL A 106 53.20 10.69 2.94
C VAL A 106 53.16 10.66 4.47
N SER A 107 53.59 11.73 5.14
CA SER A 107 53.53 11.83 6.60
C SER A 107 52.10 12.13 7.07
N PRO A 108 51.63 11.49 8.18
CA PRO A 108 50.30 11.75 8.73
C PRO A 108 50.15 13.24 9.05
N ASN A 109 49.30 13.92 8.28
CA ASN A 109 48.85 15.26 8.57
C ASN A 109 47.30 15.24 8.65
N LYS A 110 46.71 16.34 9.14
CA LYS A 110 45.25 16.42 9.33
C LYS A 110 44.45 16.11 8.06
N PHE A 111 44.99 16.44 6.88
CA PHE A 111 44.35 16.14 5.61
C PHE A 111 44.43 14.64 5.27
N VAL A 112 45.61 14.02 5.37
CA VAL A 112 45.80 12.58 5.12
C VAL A 112 44.93 11.74 6.06
N GLU A 113 44.89 12.08 7.35
CA GLU A 113 44.02 11.39 8.32
C GLU A 113 42.53 11.54 7.98
N PHE A 114 42.10 12.72 7.55
CA PHE A 114 40.71 12.97 7.16
C PHE A 114 40.34 12.15 5.93
N VAL A 115 41.21 12.12 4.92
CA VAL A 115 41.03 11.35 3.68
C VAL A 115 40.92 9.85 3.98
N GLU A 116 41.80 9.29 4.81
CA GLU A 116 41.71 7.88 5.20
C GLU A 116 40.43 7.57 5.99
N LYS A 117 40.02 8.46 6.92
CA LYS A 117 38.74 8.32 7.62
C LYS A 117 37.55 8.33 6.67
N PHE A 118 37.57 9.18 5.64
CA PHE A 118 36.56 9.21 4.60
C PHE A 118 36.48 7.88 3.83
N PHE A 119 37.61 7.35 3.35
CA PHE A 119 37.61 6.07 2.62
C PHE A 119 37.11 4.92 3.50
N LEU A 120 37.59 4.81 4.74
CA LEU A 120 37.12 3.79 5.68
C LEU A 120 35.62 3.91 6.00
N PHE A 121 35.08 5.13 6.02
CA PHE A 121 33.65 5.34 6.21
C PHE A 121 32.86 4.93 4.96
N ALA A 122 33.30 5.37 3.78
CA ALA A 122 32.64 5.08 2.52
C ALA A 122 32.65 3.57 2.19
N GLU A 123 33.78 2.88 2.40
CA GLU A 123 33.90 1.43 2.23
C GLU A 123 32.92 0.67 3.14
N ARG A 124 32.85 1.07 4.42
CA ARG A 124 31.89 0.49 5.37
C ARG A 124 30.44 0.73 4.97
N LYS A 125 30.12 1.92 4.44
CA LYS A 125 28.78 2.23 3.95
C LYS A 125 28.40 1.35 2.76
N ILE A 126 29.27 1.24 1.76
CA ILE A 126 29.03 0.38 0.58
C ILE A 126 28.88 -1.08 1.00
N ALA A 127 29.75 -1.59 1.88
CA ALA A 127 29.64 -2.95 2.39
C ALA A 127 28.31 -3.20 3.11
N ASN A 128 27.85 -2.26 3.94
CA ASN A 128 26.56 -2.35 4.61
C ASN A 128 25.38 -2.37 3.63
N GLU A 129 25.38 -1.51 2.62
CA GLU A 129 24.32 -1.51 1.60
C GLU A 129 24.29 -2.82 0.79
N ILE A 130 25.46 -3.42 0.50
CA ILE A 130 25.54 -4.74 -0.15
C ILE A 130 24.93 -5.83 0.74
N GLU A 131 25.16 -5.81 2.05
CA GLU A 131 24.53 -6.78 2.96
C GLU A 131 23.00 -6.59 3.04
N ILE A 132 22.52 -5.35 3.09
CA ILE A 132 21.07 -5.05 3.02
C ILE A 132 20.49 -5.57 1.71
N TRP A 133 21.18 -5.35 0.60
CA TRP A 133 20.77 -5.85 -0.70
C TRP A 133 20.63 -7.37 -0.72
N LYS A 134 21.59 -8.13 -0.16
CA LYS A 134 21.52 -9.61 -0.07
C LYS A 134 20.30 -10.09 0.71
N VAL A 135 19.95 -9.41 1.80
CA VAL A 135 18.74 -9.73 2.57
C VAL A 135 17.49 -9.47 1.71
N GLY A 136 17.45 -8.36 0.99
CA GLY A 136 16.37 -8.03 0.06
C GLY A 136 16.23 -9.02 -1.09
N GLU A 137 17.33 -9.44 -1.70
CA GLU A 137 17.37 -10.45 -2.76
C GLU A 137 16.78 -11.78 -2.28
N LYS A 138 17.18 -12.23 -1.10
CA LYS A 138 16.65 -13.46 -0.50
C LYS A 138 15.15 -13.36 -0.22
N ALA A 139 14.69 -12.25 0.36
CA ALA A 139 13.27 -12.04 0.62
C ALA A 139 12.45 -12.01 -0.67
N TYR A 140 12.98 -11.43 -1.75
CA TYR A 140 12.35 -11.43 -3.06
C TYR A 140 12.28 -12.85 -3.66
N GLN A 141 13.33 -13.66 -3.52
CA GLN A 141 13.31 -15.07 -3.93
C GLN A 141 12.22 -15.87 -3.23
N GLU A 142 12.09 -15.72 -1.91
CA GLU A 142 11.05 -16.38 -1.11
C GLU A 142 9.64 -15.91 -1.54
N LEU A 143 9.50 -14.62 -1.86
CA LEU A 143 8.25 -14.05 -2.35
C LEU A 143 7.82 -14.59 -3.72
N ILE A 144 8.77 -14.69 -4.67
CA ILE A 144 8.52 -15.25 -6.00
C ILE A 144 8.16 -16.73 -5.90
N TYR A 145 8.89 -17.48 -5.08
CA TYR A 145 8.57 -18.89 -4.82
C TYR A 145 7.17 -19.06 -4.22
N TYR A 146 6.78 -18.20 -3.28
CA TYR A 146 5.44 -18.25 -2.67
C TYR A 146 4.32 -18.06 -3.69
N PHE A 147 4.46 -17.12 -4.63
CA PHE A 147 3.39 -16.81 -5.59
C PHE A 147 3.40 -17.67 -6.86
N TYR A 148 4.56 -18.12 -7.33
CA TYR A 148 4.69 -18.87 -8.58
C TYR A 148 5.03 -20.34 -8.40
N GLY A 149 5.43 -20.78 -7.20
CA GLY A 149 5.84 -22.17 -6.92
C GLY A 149 7.20 -22.58 -7.52
N GLU A 150 7.80 -21.71 -8.33
CA GLU A 150 9.10 -21.90 -8.98
C GLU A 150 9.98 -20.68 -8.72
N VAL A 151 11.27 -20.91 -8.44
CA VAL A 151 12.25 -19.83 -8.36
C VAL A 151 12.62 -19.46 -9.80
N LYS A 152 12.00 -18.40 -10.32
CA LYS A 152 12.45 -17.77 -11.56
C LYS A 152 13.84 -17.17 -11.35
N ASP A 153 14.62 -17.06 -12.41
CA ASP A 153 15.94 -16.42 -12.33
C ASP A 153 15.79 -14.99 -11.79
N VAL A 154 16.32 -14.72 -10.60
CA VAL A 154 16.19 -13.39 -9.96
C VAL A 154 16.92 -12.32 -10.77
N TRP A 155 17.84 -12.74 -11.65
CA TRP A 155 18.56 -11.89 -12.58
C TRP A 155 17.81 -11.63 -13.89
N SER A 156 16.64 -12.24 -14.08
CA SER A 156 15.68 -11.87 -15.13
C SER A 156 15.07 -10.52 -14.77
N ASP A 157 15.60 -9.44 -15.37
CA ASP A 157 15.11 -8.06 -15.19
C ASP A 157 13.59 -7.94 -15.44
N THR A 158 13.06 -8.80 -16.31
CA THR A 158 11.64 -8.87 -16.66
C THR A 158 10.78 -9.38 -15.50
N ASP A 159 11.26 -10.31 -14.67
CA ASP A 159 10.42 -10.94 -13.64
C ASP A 159 10.24 -10.06 -12.38
N THR A 160 11.27 -9.30 -11.98
CA THR A 160 11.16 -8.35 -10.84
C THR A 160 10.25 -7.18 -11.16
N PHE A 161 10.45 -6.58 -12.33
CA PHE A 161 9.62 -5.49 -12.82
C PHE A 161 8.16 -5.93 -12.94
N ASN A 162 7.90 -7.05 -13.64
CA ASN A 162 6.54 -7.54 -13.88
C ASN A 162 5.81 -7.84 -12.57
N PHE A 163 6.48 -8.43 -11.58
CA PHE A 163 5.86 -8.75 -10.29
C PHE A 163 5.35 -7.49 -9.58
N PHE A 164 6.22 -6.51 -9.35
CA PHE A 164 5.83 -5.29 -8.63
C PHE A 164 4.88 -4.42 -9.45
N GLU A 165 4.99 -4.41 -10.78
CA GLU A 165 4.05 -3.70 -11.64
C GLU A 165 2.63 -4.29 -11.56
N LEU A 166 2.50 -5.63 -11.62
CA LEU A 166 1.20 -6.31 -11.46
C LEU A 166 0.57 -5.96 -10.11
N TRP A 167 1.34 -6.03 -9.03
CA TRP A 167 0.88 -5.67 -7.69
C TRP A 167 0.55 -4.19 -7.55
N CYS A 168 1.36 -3.29 -8.09
CA CYS A 168 1.13 -1.84 -8.06
C CYS A 168 -0.19 -1.49 -8.78
N ASN A 169 -0.40 -2.04 -9.97
CA ASN A 169 -1.61 -1.81 -10.76
C ASN A 169 -2.86 -2.37 -10.07
N PHE A 170 -2.76 -3.57 -9.51
CA PHE A 170 -3.84 -4.19 -8.74
C PHE A 170 -4.15 -3.39 -7.47
N ALA A 171 -3.15 -3.10 -6.64
CA ALA A 171 -3.31 -2.37 -5.38
C ALA A 171 -3.93 -0.98 -5.60
N SER A 172 -3.48 -0.27 -6.64
CA SER A 172 -4.03 1.03 -7.01
C SER A 172 -5.51 0.91 -7.41
N SER A 173 -5.82 -0.03 -8.31
CA SER A 173 -7.19 -0.24 -8.77
C SER A 173 -8.12 -0.73 -7.65
N PHE A 174 -7.62 -1.59 -6.76
CA PHE A 174 -8.36 -2.07 -5.60
C PHE A 174 -8.64 -0.92 -4.63
N LYS A 175 -7.65 -0.08 -4.33
CA LYS A 175 -7.82 1.10 -3.46
C LYS A 175 -8.86 2.07 -4.02
N GLU A 176 -8.83 2.37 -5.32
CA GLU A 176 -9.85 3.19 -5.99
C GLU A 176 -11.25 2.58 -5.86
N SER A 177 -11.36 1.29 -6.17
CA SER A 177 -12.62 0.55 -6.10
C SER A 177 -13.17 0.46 -4.67
N LEU A 178 -12.29 0.26 -3.69
CA LEU A 178 -12.63 0.20 -2.27
C LEU A 178 -13.19 1.54 -1.76
N LEU A 179 -12.57 2.66 -2.14
CA LEU A 179 -13.05 4.00 -1.77
C LEU A 179 -14.42 4.29 -2.39
N LYS A 180 -14.58 4.01 -3.68
CA LYS A 180 -15.86 4.14 -4.40
C LYS A 180 -16.97 3.29 -3.75
N GLU A 181 -16.70 2.03 -3.45
CA GLU A 181 -17.69 1.15 -2.84
C GLU A 181 -18.02 1.54 -1.40
N HIS A 182 -17.05 2.07 -0.65
CA HIS A 182 -17.30 2.63 0.68
C HIS A 182 -18.27 3.83 0.60
N GLU A 183 -18.04 4.77 -0.32
CA GLU A 183 -18.96 5.90 -0.54
C GLU A 183 -20.36 5.41 -0.93
N ASN A 184 -20.45 4.43 -1.82
CA ASN A 184 -21.73 3.82 -2.22
C ASN A 184 -22.49 3.23 -1.03
N ILE A 185 -21.80 2.56 -0.10
CA ILE A 185 -22.39 2.01 1.12
C ILE A 185 -22.90 3.14 2.02
N VAL A 186 -22.12 4.21 2.23
CA VAL A 186 -22.52 5.36 3.06
C VAL A 186 -23.76 6.05 2.48
N VAL A 187 -23.80 6.28 1.16
CA VAL A 187 -24.95 6.89 0.47
C VAL A 187 -26.19 6.00 0.59
N LYS A 188 -26.06 4.69 0.39
CA LYS A 188 -27.17 3.75 0.57
C LYS A 188 -27.74 3.79 1.98
N ARG A 189 -26.89 3.73 3.01
CA ARG A 189 -27.32 3.83 4.42
C ARG A 189 -28.06 5.12 4.72
N ARG A 190 -27.55 6.26 4.22
CA ARG A 190 -28.21 7.57 4.37
C ARG A 190 -29.59 7.57 3.71
N ASN A 191 -29.71 7.03 2.50
CA ASN A 191 -30.97 6.98 1.77
C ASN A 191 -31.98 6.04 2.43
N ASP A 192 -31.54 4.91 2.96
CA ASP A 192 -32.39 3.95 3.68
C ASP A 192 -32.91 4.53 5.00
N PHE A 193 -32.07 5.28 5.71
CA PHE A 193 -32.48 6.05 6.89
C PHE A 193 -33.55 7.10 6.55
N ASN A 194 -33.33 7.91 5.50
CA ASN A 194 -34.30 8.92 5.05
C ASN A 194 -35.64 8.30 4.59
N LYS A 195 -35.59 7.10 3.97
CA LYS A 195 -36.79 6.34 3.59
C LYS A 195 -37.52 5.75 4.80
N ALA A 196 -36.82 5.45 5.89
CA ALA A 196 -37.45 5.01 7.14
C ALA A 196 -38.17 6.16 7.85
N ASP A 197 -37.58 7.37 7.87
CA ASP A 197 -38.19 8.57 8.46
C ASP A 197 -39.42 9.06 7.68
N THR A 198 -39.40 8.97 6.34
CA THR A 198 -40.53 9.36 5.49
C THR A 198 -41.70 8.37 5.51
N LYS A 199 -41.52 7.17 6.08
CA LYS A 199 -42.60 6.19 6.31
C LYS A 199 -43.34 6.40 7.64
N ILE A 200 -43.00 7.44 8.42
CA ILE A 200 -43.86 7.91 9.51
C ILE A 200 -45.08 8.59 8.87
N VAL A 201 -46.16 7.81 8.74
CA VAL A 201 -47.43 8.17 8.09
C VAL A 201 -48.03 9.46 8.67
N PRO A 202 -48.61 10.36 7.85
CA PRO A 202 -49.37 11.51 8.36
C PRO A 202 -50.55 11.03 9.21
N ILE A 203 -50.69 11.60 10.41
CA ILE A 203 -51.85 11.41 11.27
C ILE A 203 -53.11 11.80 10.47
N CYS A 204 -54.03 10.84 10.25
CA CYS A 204 -55.30 11.11 9.57
C CYS A 204 -56.11 12.22 10.28
N PRO A 205 -56.85 13.05 9.53
CA PRO A 205 -57.54 14.25 10.02
C PRO A 205 -58.95 13.93 10.56
N SER A 206 -59.08 12.99 11.48
CA SER A 206 -60.33 12.75 12.20
C SER A 206 -60.06 12.72 13.70
N GLY A 207 -60.53 13.76 14.37
CA GLY A 207 -60.25 14.04 15.77
C GLY A 207 -60.78 12.96 16.71
N LEU A 208 -59.90 12.06 17.15
CA LEU A 208 -60.03 11.31 18.39
C LEU A 208 -58.63 11.14 18.98
N LYS A 209 -58.41 11.78 20.14
CA LYS A 209 -57.11 11.85 20.81
C LYS A 209 -56.69 10.47 21.32
N LEU A 210 -55.69 9.85 20.69
CA LEU A 210 -54.92 8.78 21.31
C LEU A 210 -53.98 9.39 22.34
N LYS A 211 -54.28 9.15 23.62
CA LYS A 211 -53.46 9.56 24.76
C LYS A 211 -52.25 8.64 24.86
N VAL A 212 -51.18 8.96 24.13
CA VAL A 212 -49.88 8.33 24.34
C VAL A 212 -49.32 8.82 25.67
N LYS A 213 -49.28 7.91 26.65
CA LYS A 213 -48.65 8.15 27.96
C LYS A 213 -47.14 8.07 27.78
N CYS A 214 -46.48 9.19 27.48
CA CYS A 214 -45.03 9.30 27.57
C CYS A 214 -44.61 9.09 29.03
N ARG A 215 -43.86 8.03 29.30
CA ARG A 215 -43.11 7.87 30.56
C ARG A 215 -41.93 8.85 30.52
N THR A 216 -42.10 9.97 31.22
CA THR A 216 -41.04 10.90 31.56
C THR A 216 -40.09 10.27 32.58
N GLY A 217 -38.78 10.48 32.40
CA GLY A 217 -37.79 10.26 33.45
C GLY A 217 -36.37 9.97 32.98
N ASN A 218 -35.63 10.98 32.49
CA ASN A 218 -34.44 11.50 33.17
C ASN A 218 -33.76 12.62 32.36
N LYS A 219 -33.44 13.72 33.08
CA LYS A 219 -32.82 14.95 32.59
C LYS A 219 -31.28 14.85 32.65
N ALA A 220 -30.58 15.42 31.66
CA ALA A 220 -29.41 16.32 31.80
C ALA A 220 -28.72 16.47 30.42
N ARG A 221 -28.06 17.54 30.00
CA ARG A 221 -27.99 18.98 30.31
C ARG A 221 -27.00 19.49 29.24
N PHE A 222 -27.44 20.27 28.26
CA PHE A 222 -26.53 20.96 27.35
C PHE A 222 -25.81 22.07 28.13
N SER A 223 -24.49 22.01 28.22
CA SER A 223 -23.66 23.16 28.61
C SER A 223 -22.90 23.65 27.38
N GLN A 224 -23.39 24.75 26.78
CA GLN A 224 -22.56 25.61 25.95
C GLN A 224 -21.65 26.43 26.88
N SER A 225 -20.33 26.37 26.66
CA SER A 225 -19.41 27.36 27.23
C SER A 225 -18.71 28.07 26.08
N SER A 226 -19.28 29.21 25.68
CA SER A 226 -18.59 30.24 24.91
C SER A 226 -17.88 31.16 25.90
N LYS A 227 -16.55 31.24 25.85
CA LYS A 227 -15.79 32.35 26.47
C LYS A 227 -15.12 33.15 25.36
N PRO A 228 -15.21 34.50 25.37
CA PRO A 228 -14.56 35.34 24.40
C PRO A 228 -13.08 35.54 24.75
N VAL A 229 -12.20 35.47 23.75
CA VAL A 229 -10.79 35.87 23.85
C VAL A 229 -10.71 37.37 23.62
N LYS A 230 -10.21 38.13 24.60
CA LYS A 230 -9.84 39.53 24.45
C LYS A 230 -8.44 39.63 23.84
N ILE A 231 -8.34 40.48 22.84
CA ILE A 231 -7.10 40.94 22.21
C ILE A 231 -6.47 42.00 23.11
N TYR A 232 -5.21 41.79 23.51
CA TYR A 232 -4.17 42.81 23.67
C TYR A 232 -2.82 42.17 23.41
#